data_AF-A0A158KKL3-F1
#
_entry.id   AF-A0A158KKL3-F1
#
_cell.length_a   1.000
_cell.length_b   1.000
_cell.length_c   1.000
_cell.angle_alpha   90.00
_cell.angle_beta   90.00
_cell.angle_gamma   90.00
#
_symmetry.space_group_name_H-M   'P 1'
#
loop_
_entity.id
_entity.type
_entity.pdbx_description
1 polymer ?
#
loop_
_entity_poly.entity_id
_entity_poly.type
_entity_poly.pdbx_seq_one_letter_code
_entity_poly.pdbx_strand_id
1 'polypeptide(L)'
;MLARLAHHFAQAGRNGDATKALGYARETAAQAARSFAYEEASRLYRLALDLQAEHFHEDATLRCELLLTLGRVEADLGAAEPSRAAFLEATDVARRNRLVELFTRALSG
;
A
#
# COMPACT_ATOMS: atom_id res chain seq x y z
N MET A 1 10.70 -7.97 -13.21
CA MET A 1 11.61 -6.87 -13.61
C MET A 1 11.31 -5.57 -12.85
N LEU A 2 10.04 -5.19 -12.65
CA LEU A 2 9.63 -3.90 -12.05
C LEU A 2 9.93 -3.76 -10.54
N ALA A 3 9.90 -4.84 -9.75
CA ALA A 3 10.32 -4.81 -8.35
C ALA A 3 11.78 -4.33 -8.16
N ARG A 4 12.66 -4.66 -9.14
CA ARG A 4 14.05 -4.20 -9.16
C ARG A 4 14.17 -2.71 -9.52
N LEU A 5 13.23 -2.21 -10.33
CA LEU A 5 13.17 -0.81 -10.74
C LEU A 5 12.67 0.07 -9.60
N ALA A 6 11.63 -0.37 -8.87
CA ALA A 6 11.17 0.30 -7.66
C ALA A 6 12.29 0.37 -6.61
N HIS A 7 13.05 -0.72 -6.42
CA HIS A 7 14.20 -0.73 -5.52
C HIS A 7 15.34 0.19 -5.99
N HIS A 8 15.59 0.28 -7.30
CA HIS A 8 16.60 1.19 -7.86
C HIS A 8 16.20 2.67 -7.74
N PHE A 9 14.93 3.01 -8.00
CA PHE A 9 14.45 4.39 -7.89
C PHE A 9 14.28 4.84 -6.44
N ALA A 10 14.01 3.92 -5.51
CA ALA A 10 14.05 4.20 -4.06
C ALA A 10 15.44 4.68 -3.61
N GLN A 11 16.51 4.04 -4.13
CA GLN A 11 17.89 4.41 -3.80
C GLN A 11 18.38 5.70 -4.49
N ALA A 12 17.63 6.28 -5.42
CA ALA A 12 18.08 7.41 -6.25
C ALA A 12 17.81 8.81 -5.64
N GLY A 13 17.13 8.91 -4.50
CA GLY A 13 17.16 10.10 -3.62
C GLY A 13 16.54 11.41 -4.16
N ARG A 14 15.91 11.42 -5.35
CA ARG A 14 15.13 12.57 -5.84
C ARG A 14 13.64 12.27 -5.71
N ASN A 15 12.84 13.21 -5.20
CA ASN A 15 11.38 13.04 -5.03
C ASN A 15 10.64 12.58 -6.31
N GLY A 16 11.14 12.95 -7.50
CA GLY A 16 10.60 12.48 -8.78
C GLY A 16 10.81 10.99 -9.05
N ASP A 17 11.88 10.39 -8.51
CA ASP A 17 12.18 8.96 -8.64
C ASP A 17 11.35 8.14 -7.64
N ALA A 18 11.17 8.65 -6.41
CA ALA A 18 10.26 8.05 -5.41
C ALA A 18 8.81 7.99 -5.89
N THR A 19 8.33 9.06 -6.56
CA THR A 19 6.96 9.09 -7.12
C THR A 19 6.76 8.00 -8.17
N LYS A 20 7.75 7.81 -9.06
CA LYS A 20 7.71 6.74 -10.07
C LYS A 20 7.80 5.36 -9.43
N ALA A 21 8.69 5.16 -8.46
CA ALA A 21 8.84 3.90 -7.75
C ALA A 21 7.52 3.47 -7.09
N LEU A 22 6.85 4.40 -6.40
CA LEU A 22 5.56 4.19 -5.78
C LEU A 22 4.48 3.84 -6.80
N GLY A 23 4.40 4.60 -7.90
CA GLY A 23 3.47 4.33 -9.00
C GLY A 23 3.64 2.92 -9.56
N TYR A 24 4.88 2.53 -9.90
CA TYR A 24 5.18 1.20 -10.40
C TYR A 24 4.86 0.09 -9.40
N ALA A 25 5.17 0.28 -8.11
CA ALA A 25 4.84 -0.69 -7.08
C ALA A 25 3.32 -0.92 -7.01
N ARG A 26 2.52 0.16 -7.00
CA ARG A 26 1.05 0.08 -6.96
C ARG A 26 0.47 -0.60 -8.19
N GLU A 27 0.90 -0.21 -9.39
CA GLU A 27 0.41 -0.78 -10.65
C GLU A 27 0.75 -2.27 -10.78
N THR A 28 1.98 -2.63 -10.44
CA THR A 28 2.43 -4.03 -10.48
C THR A 28 1.71 -4.87 -9.44
N ALA A 29 1.51 -4.34 -8.23
CA ALA A 29 0.76 -5.02 -7.17
C ALA A 29 -0.68 -5.29 -7.61
N ALA A 30 -1.34 -4.29 -8.18
CA ALA A 30 -2.69 -4.41 -8.70
C ALA A 30 -2.78 -5.44 -9.84
N GLN A 31 -1.78 -5.48 -10.72
CA GLN A 31 -1.70 -6.49 -11.78
C GLN A 31 -1.50 -7.90 -11.21
N ALA A 32 -0.63 -8.06 -10.22
CA ALA A 32 -0.42 -9.34 -9.54
C ALA A 32 -1.70 -9.84 -8.86
N ALA A 33 -2.43 -8.95 -8.16
CA ALA A 33 -3.70 -9.27 -7.52
C ALA A 33 -4.76 -9.72 -8.56
N ARG A 34 -4.87 -9.01 -9.70
CA ARG A 34 -5.76 -9.42 -10.81
C ARG A 34 -5.43 -10.78 -11.40
N SER A 35 -4.17 -11.21 -11.31
CA SER A 35 -3.70 -12.52 -11.75
C SER A 35 -3.67 -13.57 -10.64
N PHE A 36 -4.33 -13.32 -9.49
CA PHE A 36 -4.36 -14.20 -8.31
C PHE A 36 -2.98 -14.49 -7.68
N ALA A 37 -1.96 -13.69 -8.00
CA ALA A 37 -0.64 -13.77 -7.40
C ALA A 37 -0.59 -12.93 -6.10
N TYR A 38 -1.41 -13.32 -5.11
CA TYR A 38 -1.66 -12.51 -3.91
C TYR A 38 -0.44 -12.33 -3.01
N GLU A 39 0.46 -13.32 -2.92
CA GLU A 39 1.72 -13.18 -2.18
C GLU A 39 2.60 -12.07 -2.77
N GLU A 40 2.73 -12.03 -4.10
CA GLU A 40 3.51 -11.01 -4.78
C GLU A 40 2.83 -9.64 -4.70
N ALA A 41 1.50 -9.59 -4.80
CA ALA A 41 0.73 -8.37 -4.60
C ALA A 41 0.93 -7.82 -3.18
N SER A 42 0.87 -8.66 -2.14
CA SER A 42 1.13 -8.27 -0.75
C SER A 42 2.54 -7.69 -0.61
N ARG A 43 3.56 -8.38 -1.13
CA ARG A 43 4.95 -7.92 -1.08
C ARG A 43 5.13 -6.54 -1.74
N LEU A 44 4.48 -6.31 -2.89
CA LEU A 44 4.57 -5.04 -3.61
C LEU A 44 3.79 -3.91 -2.92
N TYR A 45 2.65 -4.20 -2.29
CA TYR A 45 1.93 -3.20 -1.49
C TYR A 45 2.68 -2.81 -0.21
N ARG A 46 3.39 -3.76 0.43
CA ARG A 46 4.29 -3.44 1.56
C ARG A 46 5.44 -2.53 1.11
N LEU A 47 6.06 -2.82 -0.04
CA LEU A 47 7.06 -1.92 -0.62
C LEU A 47 6.49 -0.52 -0.92
N ALA A 48 5.26 -0.42 -1.40
CA ALA A 48 4.60 0.87 -1.60
C ALA A 48 4.38 1.63 -0.29
N LEU A 49 4.06 0.93 0.81
CA LEU A 49 3.95 1.53 2.15
C LEU A 49 5.31 2.01 2.68
N ASP A 50 6.38 1.25 2.46
CA ASP A 50 7.74 1.66 2.84
C ASP A 50 8.16 2.94 2.10
N LEU A 51 7.92 2.99 0.78
CA LEU A 51 8.18 4.18 -0.04
C LEU A 51 7.31 5.38 0.38
N GLN A 52 6.04 5.14 0.75
CA GLN A 52 5.16 6.17 1.28
C GLN A 52 5.69 6.72 2.60
N ALA A 53 6.11 5.85 3.52
CA ALA A 53 6.64 6.26 4.82
C ALA A 53 7.96 7.05 4.69
N GLU A 54 8.81 6.71 3.72
CA GLU A 54 10.10 7.38 3.52
C GLU A 54 9.97 8.73 2.81
N HIS A 55 9.16 8.81 1.74
CA HIS A 55 9.16 9.96 0.84
C HIS A 55 7.86 10.76 0.80
N PHE A 56 6.76 10.19 1.31
CA PHE A 56 5.41 10.78 1.25
C PHE A 56 4.71 10.73 2.61
N HIS A 57 5.46 10.86 3.70
CA HIS A 57 4.97 10.65 5.07
C HIS A 57 3.82 11.58 5.47
N GLU A 58 3.74 12.77 4.89
CA GLU A 58 2.66 13.74 5.11
C GLU A 58 1.35 13.36 4.39
N ASP A 59 1.40 12.47 3.39
CA ASP A 59 0.23 12.04 2.63
C ASP A 59 -0.49 10.88 3.34
N ALA A 60 -1.28 11.24 4.35
CA ALA A 60 -2.09 10.29 5.10
C ALA A 60 -3.17 9.59 4.25
N THR A 61 -3.65 10.25 3.19
CA THR A 61 -4.64 9.69 2.26
C THR A 61 -4.02 8.51 1.51
N LEU A 62 -2.84 8.72 0.92
CA LEU A 62 -2.08 7.68 0.26
C LEU A 62 -1.77 6.51 1.21
N ARG A 63 -1.33 6.78 2.44
CA ARG A 63 -1.09 5.74 3.44
C ARG A 63 -2.33 4.88 3.68
N CYS A 64 -3.47 5.53 3.89
CA CYS A 64 -4.72 4.85 4.17
C CYS A 64 -5.18 3.99 2.98
N GLU A 65 -5.12 4.51 1.75
CA GLU A 65 -5.45 3.73 0.54
C GLU A 65 -4.58 2.47 0.38
N LEU A 66 -3.28 2.59 0.63
CA LEU A 66 -2.35 1.48 0.55
C LEU A 66 -2.64 0.42 1.61
N LEU A 67 -2.91 0.82 2.86
CA LEU A 67 -3.28 -0.09 3.95
C LEU A 67 -4.61 -0.82 3.66
N LEU A 68 -5.63 -0.12 3.17
CA LEU A 68 -6.90 -0.73 2.77
C LEU A 68 -6.71 -1.78 1.68
N THR A 69 -5.87 -1.48 0.69
CA THR A 69 -5.64 -2.40 -0.43
C THR A 69 -4.79 -3.60 0.01
N LEU A 70 -3.78 -3.39 0.87
CA LEU A 70 -3.01 -4.46 1.48
C LEU A 70 -3.91 -5.39 2.31
N GLY A 71 -4.78 -4.82 3.16
CA GLY A 71 -5.71 -5.60 3.98
C GLY A 71 -6.59 -6.52 3.14
N ARG A 72 -7.06 -6.04 1.98
CA ARG A 72 -7.84 -6.84 1.03
C ARG A 72 -7.02 -7.99 0.43
N VAL A 73 -5.81 -7.71 -0.03
CA VAL A 73 -4.92 -8.72 -0.63
C VAL A 73 -4.52 -9.79 0.40
N GLU A 74 -4.24 -9.39 1.65
CA GLU A 74 -3.95 -10.33 2.74
C GLU A 74 -5.18 -11.20 3.07
N ALA A 75 -6.39 -10.67 2.99
CA ALA A 75 -7.62 -11.46 3.14
C ALA A 75 -7.76 -12.48 2.01
N ASP A 76 -7.54 -12.06 0.76
CA ASP A 76 -7.60 -12.94 -0.42
C ASP A 76 -6.51 -14.03 -0.39
N LEU A 77 -5.38 -13.76 0.27
CA LEU A 77 -4.31 -14.73 0.54
C LEU A 77 -4.66 -15.71 1.70
N GLY A 78 -5.69 -15.43 2.49
CA GLY A 78 -6.04 -16.20 3.69
C GLY A 78 -5.24 -15.81 4.94
N ALA A 79 -4.48 -14.71 4.89
CA ALA A 79 -3.69 -14.18 5.99
C ALA A 79 -4.54 -13.26 6.90
N ALA A 80 -5.39 -13.87 7.72
CA ALA A 80 -6.39 -13.16 8.52
C ALA A 80 -5.80 -12.14 9.51
N GLU A 81 -4.73 -12.48 10.24
CA GLU A 81 -4.10 -11.56 11.19
C GLU A 81 -3.43 -10.36 10.49
N PRO A 82 -2.59 -10.54 9.45
CA PRO A 82 -2.07 -9.41 8.66
C PRO A 82 -3.15 -8.53 8.04
N SER A 83 -4.22 -9.13 7.52
CA SER A 83 -5.36 -8.41 6.97
C SER A 83 -6.02 -7.50 8.00
N ARG A 84 -6.36 -8.07 9.18
CA ARG A 84 -6.96 -7.31 10.28
C ARG A 84 -6.05 -6.18 10.75
N ALA A 85 -4.75 -6.43 10.89
CA ALA A 85 -3.79 -5.41 11.29
C ALA A 85 -3.78 -4.22 10.31
N ALA A 86 -3.77 -4.49 9.00
CA ALA A 86 -3.80 -3.46 7.98
C ALA A 86 -5.10 -2.62 8.00
N PHE A 87 -6.26 -3.25 8.18
CA PHE A 87 -7.54 -2.52 8.28
C PHE A 87 -7.65 -1.66 9.55
N LEU A 88 -7.16 -2.17 10.68
CA LEU A 88 -7.11 -1.40 11.94
C LEU A 88 -6.21 -0.17 11.80
N GLU A 89 -5.04 -0.33 11.17
CA GLU A 89 -4.14 0.78 10.92
C GLU A 89 -4.76 1.79 9.95
N ALA A 90 -5.40 1.34 8.86
CA ALA A 90 -6.11 2.21 7.93
C ALA A 90 -7.20 3.04 8.63
N THR A 91 -7.96 2.41 9.51
CA THR A 91 -9.01 3.05 10.31
C THR A 91 -8.43 4.12 11.24
N ASP A 92 -7.32 3.82 11.91
CA ASP A 92 -6.66 4.77 12.80
C ASP A 92 -6.06 5.97 12.05
N VAL A 93 -5.42 5.73 10.90
CA VAL A 93 -4.92 6.79 10.00
C VAL A 93 -6.08 7.67 9.52
N ALA A 94 -7.17 7.07 9.05
CA ALA A 94 -8.33 7.80 8.56
C ALA A 94 -8.97 8.65 9.66
N ARG A 95 -9.12 8.10 10.87
CA ARG A 95 -9.65 8.80 12.04
C ARG A 95 -8.80 10.01 12.43
N ARG A 96 -7.47 9.83 12.55
CA ARG A 96 -6.54 10.90 12.95
C ARG A 96 -6.51 12.06 11.95
N ASN A 97 -6.67 11.76 10.66
CA ASN A 97 -6.59 12.73 9.57
C ASN A 97 -7.96 13.19 9.05
N ARG A 98 -9.06 12.81 9.73
CA ARG A 98 -10.45 13.17 9.37
C ARG A 98 -10.84 12.79 7.92
N LEU A 99 -10.34 11.65 7.45
CA LEU A 99 -10.59 11.12 6.10
C LEU A 99 -11.90 10.28 6.10
N VAL A 100 -13.05 10.96 6.08
CA VAL A 100 -14.37 10.34 6.32
C VAL A 100 -14.73 9.22 5.32
N GLU A 101 -14.40 9.39 4.04
CA GLU A 101 -14.69 8.39 3.00
C GLU A 101 -13.80 7.14 3.13
N LEU A 102 -12.53 7.32 3.49
CA LEU A 102 -11.61 6.21 3.70
C LEU A 102 -11.89 5.49 5.03
N PHE A 103 -12.38 6.21 6.03
CA PHE A 103 -12.81 5.63 7.31
C PHE A 103 -13.99 4.67 7.14
N THR A 104 -14.99 5.05 6.35
CA THR A 104 -16.15 4.17 6.07
C THR A 104 -15.74 2.92 5.32
N ARG A 105 -14.84 3.03 4.35
CA ARG A 105 -14.30 1.89 3.60
C ARG A 105 -13.44 0.95 4.46
N ALA A 106 -12.71 1.49 5.44
CA ALA A 106 -11.90 0.72 6.38
C ALA A 106 -12.74 -0.16 7.33
N LEU A 107 -13.88 0.36 7.78
CA LEU A 107 -14.77 -0.35 8.71
C LEU A 107 -15.53 -1.51 8.07
N SER A 108 -15.73 -1.45 6.74
CA SER A 108 -16.40 -2.50 5.97
C SER A 108 -15.48 -3.62 5.46
N GLY A 109 -14.18 -3.53 5.74
CA GLY A 109 -13.13 -4.45 5.29
C GLY A 109 -13.01 -5.71 6.12
#